data_AF-A0A9Q9CFZ9-F1
#
_entry.id   AF-A0A9Q9CFZ9-F1
#
_cell.length_a   1.000
_cell.length_b   1.000
_cell.length_c   1.000
_cell.angle_alpha   90.00
_cell.angle_beta   90.00
_cell.angle_gamma   90.00
#
_symmetry.space_group_name_H-M   'P 1'
#
loop_
_entity.id
_entity.type
_entity.pdbx_description
1 polymer ?
#
loop_
_entity_poly.entity_id
_entity_poly.type
_entity_poly.pdbx_seq_one_letter_code
_entity_poly.pdbx_strand_id
1 'polypeptide(L)'
;MKRWIVLGENSTKMYRLTNWMHQKTGLEIINGDEIIEHDNREQAIEALLNNNEWVVRTTYNRALTLMGDEANGVVFVDFPLWKNILDAILHFNFKRVKKAFYYKRVKRPWVLKKLDQFGVEKQVIIIKNRRTMRRFVKNLTVPN
;
A
#
# COMPACT_ATOMS: atom_id res chain seq x y z
N MET A 1 11.20 -6.94 13.59
CA MET A 1 10.94 -6.87 12.13
C MET A 1 9.63 -6.13 11.93
N LYS A 2 9.64 -5.06 11.12
CA LYS A 2 8.48 -4.22 10.85
C LYS A 2 8.42 -3.94 9.35
N ARG A 3 8.01 -4.95 8.60
CA ARG A 3 7.88 -4.93 7.14
C ARG A 3 6.41 -4.79 6.75
N TRP A 4 6.06 -3.67 6.14
CA TRP A 4 4.69 -3.36 5.76
C TRP A 4 4.57 -3.13 4.26
N ILE A 5 3.55 -3.72 3.64
CA ILE A 5 3.16 -3.39 2.27
C ILE A 5 1.92 -2.51 2.34
N VAL A 6 1.99 -1.30 1.79
CA VAL A 6 0.88 -0.37 1.64
C VAL A 6 0.43 -0.38 0.19
N LEU A 7 -0.77 -0.89 -0.05
CA LEU A 7 -1.31 -1.10 -1.38
C LEU A 7 -2.58 -0.26 -1.60
N GLY A 8 -2.85 0.16 -2.83
CA GLY A 8 -4.08 0.86 -3.18
C GLY A 8 -3.97 1.69 -4.46
N GLU A 9 -5.09 2.18 -4.97
CA GLU A 9 -5.09 2.97 -6.22
C GLU A 9 -4.94 4.47 -5.99
N ASN A 10 -5.30 4.95 -4.80
CA ASN A 10 -5.23 6.38 -4.49
C ASN A 10 -3.86 6.74 -3.94
N SER A 11 -2.93 7.05 -4.85
CA SER A 11 -1.55 7.45 -4.53
C SER A 11 -1.46 8.57 -3.48
N THR A 12 -2.34 9.59 -3.56
CA THR A 12 -2.40 10.69 -2.60
C THR A 12 -2.68 10.21 -1.18
N LYS A 13 -3.61 9.26 -1.03
CA LYS A 13 -3.98 8.71 0.29
C LYS A 13 -2.90 7.77 0.81
N MET A 14 -2.33 6.94 -0.06
CA MET A 14 -1.20 6.07 0.30
C MET A 14 0.01 6.88 0.75
N TYR A 15 0.41 7.91 -0.01
CA TYR A 15 1.51 8.81 0.34
C TYR A 15 1.31 9.43 1.73
N ARG A 16 0.09 9.93 2.01
CA ARG A 16 -0.23 10.48 3.32
C ARG A 16 -0.10 9.46 4.44
N LEU A 17 -0.57 8.24 4.20
CA LEU A 17 -0.49 7.15 5.17
C LEU A 17 0.98 6.76 5.44
N THR A 18 1.77 6.52 4.39
CA THR A 18 3.17 6.12 4.54
C THR A 18 3.99 7.20 5.22
N ASN A 19 3.75 8.48 4.94
CA ASN A 19 4.42 9.57 5.64
C ASN A 19 4.07 9.59 7.14
N TRP A 20 2.81 9.34 7.50
CA TRP A 20 2.43 9.24 8.91
C TRP A 20 3.04 8.02 9.59
N MET A 21 3.20 6.90 8.86
CA MET A 21 3.91 5.73 9.38
C MET A 21 5.38 6.06 9.64
N HIS A 22 6.07 6.64 8.67
CA HIS A 22 7.47 7.05 8.81
C HIS A 22 7.67 8.03 9.96
N GLN A 23 6.86 9.09 10.04
CA GLN A 23 6.91 10.06 11.15
C GLN A 23 6.73 9.41 12.52
N LYS A 24 5.92 8.36 12.61
CA LYS A 24 5.62 7.67 13.88
C LYS A 24 6.67 6.61 14.25
N THR A 25 7.29 5.98 13.26
CA THR A 25 8.06 4.74 13.44
C THR A 25 9.48 4.80 12.94
N GLY A 26 9.88 5.83 12.19
CA GLY A 26 11.18 5.94 11.55
C GLY A 26 11.35 5.04 10.30
N LEU A 27 10.38 4.17 10.00
CA LEU A 27 10.51 3.18 8.92
C LEU A 27 10.77 3.82 7.56
N GLU A 28 11.72 3.28 6.81
CA GLU A 28 12.03 3.72 5.45
C GLU A 28 10.84 3.53 4.52
N ILE A 29 10.52 4.56 3.71
CA ILE A 29 9.44 4.49 2.73
C ILE A 29 10.03 4.20 1.36
N ILE A 30 9.53 3.14 0.75
CA ILE A 30 10.10 2.58 -0.47
C ILE A 30 9.01 2.59 -1.54
N ASN A 31 9.33 3.13 -2.72
CA ASN A 31 8.39 3.17 -3.83
C ASN A 31 8.43 1.85 -4.61
N GLY A 32 7.52 0.93 -4.27
CA GLY A 32 7.43 -0.38 -4.91
C GLY A 32 7.10 -0.32 -6.40
N ASP A 33 6.50 0.76 -6.88
CA ASP A 33 6.20 0.91 -8.31
C ASP A 33 7.49 1.12 -9.13
N GLU A 34 8.47 1.85 -8.59
CA GLU A 34 9.78 2.09 -9.24
C GLU A 34 10.65 0.82 -9.26
N ILE A 35 10.61 0.03 -8.18
CA ILE A 35 11.36 -1.23 -8.07
C ILE A 35 10.89 -2.28 -9.09
N ILE A 36 9.58 -2.33 -9.33
CA ILE A 36 8.99 -3.29 -10.26
C ILE A 36 9.27 -2.90 -11.72
N GLU A 37 9.43 -1.61 -12.01
CA GLU A 37 9.66 -1.08 -13.35
C GLU A 37 11.14 -1.08 -13.77
N HIS A 38 12.08 -1.31 -12.86
CA HIS A 38 13.52 -1.31 -13.13
C HIS A 38 14.04 -2.65 -13.71
N ASP A 39 15.01 -2.59 -14.63
CA ASP A 39 15.64 -3.80 -15.22
C ASP A 39 16.34 -4.71 -14.18
N ASN A 40 16.83 -4.13 -13.07
CA ASN A 40 17.49 -4.86 -11.97
C ASN A 40 16.55 -5.20 -10.79
N ARG A 41 15.29 -5.49 -11.09
CA ARG A 41 14.23 -5.75 -10.09
C ARG A 41 14.61 -6.79 -9.02
N GLU A 42 15.34 -7.84 -9.37
CA GLU A 42 15.66 -8.94 -8.46
C GLU A 42 16.67 -8.49 -7.39
N GLN A 43 17.72 -7.76 -7.79
CA GLN A 43 18.69 -7.18 -6.86
C GLN A 43 18.05 -6.14 -5.94
N ALA A 44 17.15 -5.31 -6.47
CA ALA A 44 16.44 -4.32 -5.67
C ALA A 44 15.52 -4.99 -4.65
N ILE A 45 14.85 -6.09 -5.02
CA ILE A 45 14.04 -6.88 -4.08
C ILE A 45 14.91 -7.56 -3.04
N GLU A 46 16.02 -8.20 -3.41
CA GLU A 46 16.94 -8.82 -2.44
C GLU A 46 17.49 -7.81 -1.44
N ALA A 47 17.88 -6.62 -1.88
CA ALA A 47 18.33 -5.55 -0.99
C ALA A 47 17.23 -5.15 0.03
N LEU A 48 15.96 -5.16 -0.39
CA LEU A 48 14.81 -4.90 0.48
C LEU A 48 14.55 -6.04 1.46
N LEU A 49 14.67 -7.27 1.00
CA LEU A 49 14.49 -8.46 1.84
C LEU A 49 15.60 -8.58 2.90
N ASN A 50 16.80 -8.11 2.60
CA ASN A 50 17.90 -8.04 3.55
C ASN A 50 17.69 -6.99 4.65
N ASN A 51 16.83 -5.99 4.43
CA ASN A 51 16.46 -5.01 5.45
C ASN A 51 15.25 -5.50 6.28
N ASN A 52 15.32 -5.31 7.60
CA ASN A 52 14.30 -5.80 8.54
C ASN A 52 13.17 -4.79 8.82
N GLU A 53 13.30 -3.56 8.32
CA GLU A 53 12.43 -2.44 8.62
C GLU A 53 12.15 -1.58 7.39
N TRP A 54 10.94 -1.71 6.83
CA TRP A 54 10.54 -0.93 5.66
C TRP A 54 9.03 -0.85 5.48
N VAL A 55 8.61 0.18 4.76
CA VAL A 55 7.25 0.36 4.24
C VAL A 55 7.32 0.46 2.73
N VAL A 56 6.88 -0.58 2.03
CA VAL A 56 6.75 -0.56 0.57
C VAL A 56 5.39 -0.01 0.19
N ARG A 57 5.36 1.11 -0.55
CA ARG A 57 4.14 1.68 -1.13
C ARG A 57 4.02 1.29 -2.58
N THR A 58 2.87 0.74 -2.99
CA THR A 58 2.69 0.32 -4.38
C THR A 58 1.24 0.35 -4.84
N THR A 59 1.04 0.70 -6.11
CA THR A 59 -0.23 0.50 -6.84
C THR A 59 -0.25 -0.84 -7.58
N TYR A 60 0.88 -1.53 -7.66
CA TYR A 60 1.05 -2.82 -8.31
C TYR A 60 0.78 -3.98 -7.35
N ASN A 61 -0.32 -4.64 -7.66
CA ASN A 61 -0.70 -5.96 -7.20
C ASN A 61 0.45 -7.01 -7.20
N ARG A 62 1.40 -6.89 -8.13
CA ARG A 62 2.57 -7.77 -8.24
C ARG A 62 3.49 -7.68 -7.03
N ALA A 63 3.56 -6.52 -6.36
CA ALA A 63 4.33 -6.35 -5.14
C ALA A 63 3.88 -7.32 -4.03
N LEU A 64 2.58 -7.60 -3.94
CA LEU A 64 2.05 -8.60 -3.00
C LEU A 64 2.57 -10.00 -3.33
N THR A 65 2.74 -10.34 -4.61
CA THR A 65 3.23 -11.66 -5.02
C THR A 65 4.72 -11.82 -4.76
N LEU A 66 5.50 -10.73 -4.83
CA LEU A 66 6.96 -10.78 -4.70
C LEU A 66 7.44 -10.63 -3.26
N MET A 67 6.79 -9.79 -2.46
CA MET A 67 7.23 -9.44 -1.10
C MET A 67 6.20 -9.83 -0.04
N GLY A 68 5.08 -10.42 -0.44
CA GLY A 68 3.99 -10.78 0.46
C GLY A 68 4.46 -11.73 1.56
N ASP A 69 5.29 -12.73 1.22
CA ASP A 69 5.79 -13.77 2.12
C ASP A 69 6.78 -13.24 3.16
N GLU A 70 7.44 -12.12 2.86
CA GLU A 70 8.42 -11.49 3.75
C GLU A 70 7.83 -10.35 4.57
N ALA A 71 6.66 -9.84 4.19
CA ALA A 71 5.96 -8.78 4.91
C ALA A 71 5.28 -9.29 6.19
N ASN A 72 5.33 -8.52 7.27
CA ASN A 72 4.60 -8.83 8.51
C ASN A 72 3.10 -8.48 8.39
N GLY A 73 2.78 -7.50 7.55
CA GLY A 73 1.40 -7.10 7.32
C GLY A 73 1.20 -6.32 6.02
N VAL A 74 -0.05 -6.31 5.58
CA VAL A 74 -0.49 -5.61 4.37
C VAL A 74 -1.58 -4.61 4.74
N VAL A 75 -1.37 -3.36 4.38
CA VAL A 75 -2.33 -2.27 4.54
C VAL A 75 -2.95 -1.96 3.21
N PHE A 76 -4.24 -2.28 3.06
CA PHE A 76 -5.00 -2.01 1.87
C PHE A 76 -5.77 -0.69 1.99
N VAL A 77 -5.39 0.32 1.20
CA VAL A 77 -6.03 1.63 1.14
C VAL A 77 -7.17 1.62 0.12
N ASP A 78 -8.37 1.24 0.59
CA ASP A 78 -9.58 1.07 -0.22
C ASP A 78 -10.64 2.14 0.10
N PHE A 79 -10.36 3.38 -0.31
CA PHE A 79 -11.34 4.47 -0.14
C PHE A 79 -12.53 4.30 -1.09
N PRO A 80 -13.75 4.71 -0.66
CA PRO A 80 -14.94 4.71 -1.52
C PRO A 80 -14.71 5.43 -2.85
N LEU A 81 -15.30 4.88 -3.91
CA LEU A 81 -15.16 5.41 -5.28
C LEU A 81 -15.43 6.92 -5.37
N TRP A 82 -16.50 7.41 -4.74
CA TRP A 82 -16.86 8.83 -4.78
C TRP A 82 -15.77 9.73 -4.20
N LYS A 83 -15.00 9.27 -3.20
CA LYS A 83 -13.86 10.02 -2.66
C LYS A 83 -12.68 10.03 -3.64
N ASN A 84 -12.44 8.93 -4.33
CA ASN A 84 -11.37 8.86 -5.35
C ASN A 84 -11.72 9.72 -6.57
N ILE A 85 -13.00 9.74 -6.98
CA ILE A 85 -13.49 10.61 -8.04
C ILE A 85 -13.41 12.09 -7.62
N LEU A 86 -13.86 12.44 -6.40
CA LEU A 86 -13.76 13.79 -5.88
C LEU A 86 -12.30 14.28 -5.84
N ASP A 87 -11.38 13.46 -5.33
CA ASP A 87 -9.95 13.78 -5.38
C ASP A 87 -9.48 14.00 -6.84
N ALA A 88 -9.88 13.15 -7.78
CA ALA A 88 -9.46 13.27 -9.18
C ALA A 88 -9.99 14.56 -9.85
N ILE A 89 -11.24 14.94 -9.57
CA ILE A 89 -11.86 16.18 -10.06
C ILE A 89 -11.16 17.40 -9.48
N LEU A 90 -10.89 17.42 -8.17
CA LEU A 90 -10.18 18.52 -7.50
C LEU A 90 -8.77 18.76 -8.06
N HIS A 91 -8.15 17.75 -8.66
CA HIS A 91 -6.82 17.85 -9.30
C HIS A 91 -6.92 17.92 -10.84
N PHE A 92 -8.11 18.19 -11.39
CA PHE A 92 -8.39 18.27 -12.84
C PHE A 92 -7.83 17.09 -13.65
N ASN A 93 -7.80 15.89 -13.08
CA ASN A 93 -7.15 14.72 -13.67
C ASN A 93 -8.18 13.65 -14.06
N PHE A 94 -8.77 13.81 -15.24
CA PHE A 94 -9.77 12.89 -15.79
C PHE A 94 -9.24 11.46 -16.03
N LYS A 95 -7.91 11.29 -16.24
CA LYS A 95 -7.30 9.95 -16.31
C LYS A 95 -7.46 9.19 -14.99
N ARG A 96 -7.37 9.87 -13.85
CA ARG A 96 -7.58 9.26 -12.51
C ARG A 96 -9.03 8.84 -12.27
N VAL A 97 -10.01 9.53 -12.86
CA VAL A 97 -11.43 9.11 -12.79
C VAL A 97 -11.61 7.75 -13.46
N LYS A 98 -11.15 7.60 -14.71
CA LYS A 98 -11.19 6.31 -15.43
C LYS A 98 -10.48 5.20 -14.64
N LYS A 99 -9.31 5.50 -14.09
CA LYS A 99 -8.52 4.57 -13.26
C LYS A 99 -9.26 4.15 -11.99
N ALA A 100 -9.99 5.04 -11.33
CA ALA A 100 -10.78 4.73 -10.13
C ALA A 100 -11.94 3.77 -10.43
N PHE A 101 -12.62 3.93 -11.57
CA PHE A 101 -13.65 2.98 -12.03
C PHE A 101 -13.05 1.63 -12.38
N TYR A 102 -11.96 1.60 -13.14
CA TYR A 102 -11.25 0.37 -13.48
C TYR A 102 -10.79 -0.39 -12.23
N TYR A 103 -10.20 0.33 -11.27
CA TYR A 103 -9.77 -0.25 -10.00
C TYR A 103 -10.93 -0.90 -9.26
N LYS A 104 -12.06 -0.21 -9.11
CA LYS A 104 -13.21 -0.77 -8.37
C LYS A 104 -13.78 -2.02 -9.04
N ARG A 105 -13.82 -2.05 -10.38
CA ARG A 105 -14.41 -3.16 -11.13
C ARG A 105 -13.47 -4.35 -11.31
N VAL A 106 -12.18 -4.10 -11.51
CA VAL A 106 -11.22 -5.13 -11.95
C VAL A 106 -10.15 -5.40 -10.90
N LYS A 107 -9.39 -4.39 -10.47
CA LYS A 107 -8.25 -4.60 -9.58
C LYS A 107 -8.64 -4.97 -8.15
N ARG A 108 -9.66 -4.31 -7.59
CA ARG A 108 -10.09 -4.50 -6.20
C ARG A 108 -10.53 -5.93 -5.89
N PRO A 109 -11.40 -6.58 -6.69
CA PRO A 109 -11.73 -7.99 -6.48
C PRO A 109 -10.51 -8.91 -6.47
N TRP A 110 -9.57 -8.69 -7.39
CA TRP A 110 -8.34 -9.46 -7.46
C TRP A 110 -7.47 -9.28 -6.20
N VAL A 111 -7.32 -8.04 -5.74
CA VAL A 111 -6.57 -7.74 -4.50
C VAL A 111 -7.22 -8.44 -3.32
N LEU A 112 -8.54 -8.33 -3.17
CA LEU A 112 -9.26 -8.97 -2.08
C LEU A 112 -9.09 -10.49 -2.12
N LYS A 113 -9.17 -11.12 -3.30
CA LYS A 113 -8.90 -12.55 -3.45
C LYS A 113 -7.48 -12.93 -3.03
N LYS A 114 -6.49 -12.11 -3.36
CA LYS A 114 -5.11 -12.33 -2.92
C LYS A 114 -4.96 -12.14 -1.42
N LEU A 115 -5.51 -11.06 -0.85
CA LEU A 115 -5.48 -10.80 0.59
C LEU A 115 -6.15 -11.92 1.40
N ASP A 116 -7.22 -12.52 0.87
CA ASP A 116 -7.89 -13.68 1.46
C ASP A 116 -6.97 -14.91 1.46
N GLN A 117 -6.25 -15.15 0.36
CA GLN A 117 -5.21 -16.19 0.28
C GLN A 117 -4.03 -15.92 1.24
N PHE A 118 -3.69 -14.66 1.48
CA PHE A 118 -2.67 -14.24 2.48
C PHE A 118 -3.17 -14.33 3.93
N GLY A 119 -4.48 -14.47 4.14
CA GLY A 119 -5.18 -14.10 5.38
C GLY A 119 -5.03 -15.04 6.58
N VAL A 120 -4.28 -16.13 6.47
CA VAL A 120 -4.14 -17.10 7.58
C VAL A 120 -2.96 -16.78 8.50
N GLU A 121 -1.87 -16.18 7.98
CA GLU A 121 -0.64 -15.97 8.76
C GLU A 121 -0.26 -14.50 8.94
N LYS A 122 -0.83 -13.58 8.15
CA LYS A 122 -0.37 -12.18 8.07
C LYS A 122 -1.43 -11.17 8.44
N GLN A 123 -0.99 -10.06 9.03
CA GLN A 123 -1.89 -9.00 9.47
C GLN A 123 -2.40 -8.19 8.25
N VAL A 124 -3.66 -8.38 7.86
CA VAL A 124 -4.31 -7.60 6.79
C VAL A 124 -5.16 -6.48 7.38
N ILE A 125 -4.91 -5.23 6.97
CA ILE A 125 -5.59 -4.03 7.48
C ILE A 125 -6.24 -3.27 6.33
N ILE A 126 -7.57 -3.18 6.32
CA ILE A 126 -8.31 -2.45 5.29
C ILE A 126 -8.67 -1.04 5.77
N ILE A 127 -8.12 -0.04 5.10
CA ILE A 127 -8.34 1.37 5.39
C ILE A 127 -9.35 1.95 4.40
N LYS A 128 -10.55 2.24 4.89
CA LYS A 128 -11.65 2.80 4.09
C LYS A 128 -11.81 4.33 4.22
N ASN A 129 -11.20 4.94 5.23
CA ASN A 129 -11.34 6.37 5.51
C ASN A 129 -10.18 6.92 6.35
N ARG A 130 -10.13 8.26 6.47
CA ARG A 130 -9.10 8.98 7.25
C ARG A 130 -9.11 8.64 8.74
N ARG A 131 -10.27 8.32 9.33
CA ARG A 131 -10.36 7.94 10.75
C ARG A 131 -9.66 6.60 10.98
N THR A 132 -9.87 5.63 10.10
CA THR A 132 -9.17 4.34 10.13
C THR A 132 -7.68 4.51 9.91
N MET A 133 -7.24 5.39 8.99
CA MET A 133 -5.82 5.73 8.83
C MET A 133 -5.19 6.21 10.14
N ARG A 134 -5.81 7.20 10.79
CA ARG A 134 -5.29 7.75 12.06
C ARG A 134 -5.25 6.69 13.16
N ARG A 135 -6.31 5.88 13.28
CA ARG A 135 -6.38 4.81 14.28
C ARG A 135 -5.28 3.77 14.04
N PHE A 136 -5.08 3.36 12.80
CA PHE A 136 -4.01 2.44 12.43
C PHE A 136 -2.64 3.00 12.82
N VAL A 137 -2.32 4.23 12.40
CA VAL A 137 -1.02 4.85 12.73
C VAL A 137 -0.84 5.04 14.23
N LYS A 138 -1.88 5.43 14.97
CA LYS A 138 -1.81 5.57 16.43
C LYS A 138 -1.45 4.25 17.12
N ASN A 139 -1.93 3.14 16.58
CA ASN A 139 -1.72 1.80 17.13
C ASN A 139 -0.43 1.13 16.60
N LEU A 140 0.30 1.76 15.68
CA LEU A 140 1.62 1.28 15.30
C LEU A 140 2.57 1.49 16.49
N THR A 141 3.16 0.39 16.96
CA THR A 141 4.20 0.43 17.97
C THR A 141 5.44 1.16 17.43
N VAL A 142 5.88 2.17 18.16
CA VAL A 142 7.16 2.86 17.91
C VAL A 142 8.28 1.85 18.16
N PRO A 143 9.37 1.80 17.38
CA PRO A 143 10.57 1.08 17.80
C PRO A 143 11.05 1.69 19.13
N ASN A 144 11.32 0.85 20.14
CA ASN A 144 12.05 1.30 21.32
C ASN A 144 13.51 1.54 20.93
#